data_AF-A0A562CKH1-F1
#
_entry.id   AF-A0A562CKH1-F1
#
_cell.length_a   1.000
_cell.length_b   1.000
_cell.length_c   1.000
_cell.angle_alpha   90.00
_cell.angle_beta   90.00
_cell.angle_gamma   90.00
#
_symmetry.space_group_name_H-M   'P 1'
#
loop_
_entity.id
_entity.type
_entity.pdbx_description
1 polymer ?
#
loop_
_entity_poly.entity_id
_entity_poly.type
_entity_poly.pdbx_seq_one_letter_code
_entity_poly.pdbx_strand_id
1 'polypeptide(L)' 'MSTVTQTLLGIALVTIGAVLALTLPDHEWGWFRGQPLGVVLVVLGVVDLVEVIARRR' A
#
# COMPACT_ATOMS: atom_id res chain seq x y z
N MET A 1 18.39 4.51 7.70
CA MET A 1 17.69 3.31 7.21
C MET A 1 18.30 2.89 5.88
N SER A 2 18.59 1.60 5.73
CA SER A 2 19.11 1.03 4.48
C SER A 2 18.07 1.12 3.36
N THR A 3 18.49 1.55 2.16
CA THR A 3 17.66 1.69 0.94
C THR A 3 16.91 0.41 0.56
N VAL A 4 17.49 -0.76 0.89
CA VAL A 4 16.86 -2.07 0.70
C VAL A 4 15.61 -2.22 1.59
N THR A 5 15.67 -1.78 2.85
CA THR A 5 14.55 -1.86 3.79
C THR A 5 13.36 -1.02 3.33
N GLN A 6 13.64 0.16 2.78
CA GLN A 6 12.62 1.09 2.29
C GLN A 6 11.92 0.52 1.05
N THR A 7 12.67 -0.13 0.17
CA THR A 7 12.13 -0.80 -1.02
C THR A 7 11.26 -2.00 -0.65
N LEU A 8 11.72 -2.83 0.30
CA LEU A 8 10.95 -3.98 0.78
C LEU A 8 9.65 -3.55 1.49
N LEU A 9 9.69 -2.47 2.28
CA LEU A 9 8.50 -1.90 2.91
C LEU A 9 7.49 -1.40 1.88
N GLY A 10 7.93 -0.65 0.87
CA GLY A 10 7.04 -0.16 -0.19
C GLY A 10 6.35 -1.31 -0.95
N ILE A 11 7.12 -2.35 -1.33
CA ILE A 11 6.56 -3.54 -1.99
C ILE A 11 5.55 -4.26 -1.09
N ALA A 12 5.88 -4.42 0.20
CA ALA A 12 4.99 -5.06 1.16
C ALA A 12 3.69 -4.27 1.33
N LEU A 13 3.75 -2.93 1.44
CA LEU A 13 2.56 -2.08 1.55
C LEU A 13 1.67 -2.19 0.31
N VAL A 14 2.24 -2.11 -0.90
CA VAL A 14 1.47 -2.24 -2.15
C VAL A 14 0.81 -3.62 -2.24
N THR A 15 1.54 -4.67 -1.90
CA THR A 15 1.04 -6.06 -1.99
C THR A 15 -0.08 -6.30 -0.98
N ILE A 16 0.11 -5.89 0.28
CA ILE A 16 -0.89 -6.04 1.34
C ILE A 16 -2.13 -5.20 1.03
N GLY A 17 -1.96 -3.96 0.57
CA GLY A 17 -3.07 -3.09 0.15
C GLY A 17 -3.88 -3.66 -1.01
N ALA A 18 -3.20 -4.20 -2.02
CA ALA A 18 -3.86 -4.83 -3.17
C ALA A 18 -4.60 -6.11 -2.78
N VAL A 19 -4.02 -6.96 -1.93
CA VAL A 19 -4.68 -8.16 -1.41
C VAL A 19 -5.91 -7.77 -0.61
N LEU A 20 -5.81 -6.85 0.35
CA LEU A 20 -6.94 -6.37 1.14
C LEU A 20 -8.07 -5.80 0.28
N ALA A 21 -7.74 -5.00 -0.74
CA ALA A 21 -8.71 -4.39 -1.64
C ALA A 21 -9.46 -5.42 -2.50
N LEU A 22 -8.79 -6.50 -2.92
CA LEU A 22 -9.34 -7.49 -3.86
C LEU A 22 -9.99 -8.68 -3.16
N THR A 23 -9.47 -9.14 -2.03
CA THR A 23 -9.95 -10.38 -1.38
C THR A 23 -10.86 -10.14 -0.19
N LEU A 24 -10.86 -8.94 0.39
CA LEU A 24 -11.67 -8.59 1.57
C LEU A 24 -12.51 -7.30 1.37
N PRO A 25 -13.23 -7.11 0.25
CA PRO A 25 -13.99 -5.88 0.01
C PRO A 25 -15.06 -5.59 1.08
N ASP A 26 -15.70 -6.65 1.60
CA ASP A 26 -16.78 -6.57 2.61
C ASP A 26 -16.30 -6.81 4.04
N HIS A 27 -14.99 -7.01 4.26
CA HIS A 27 -14.50 -7.28 5.61
C HIS A 27 -14.39 -5.97 6.39
N GLU A 28 -15.10 -5.85 7.49
CA GLU A 28 -15.15 -4.63 8.29
C GLU A 28 -13.97 -4.61 9.28
N TRP A 29 -12.93 -3.85 8.96
CA TRP A 29 -11.77 -3.65 9.84
C TRP A 29 -12.07 -2.47 10.77
N GLY A 30 -12.84 -2.73 11.82
CA GLY A 30 -13.23 -1.70 12.80
C GLY A 30 -14.25 -0.72 12.24
N TRP A 31 -13.82 0.52 11.91
CA TRP A 31 -14.71 1.61 11.46
C TRP A 31 -14.82 1.73 9.94
N PHE A 32 -14.05 0.95 9.18
CA PHE A 32 -13.99 1.01 7.72
C PHE A 32 -14.22 -0.37 7.10
N ARG A 33 -15.04 -0.42 6.04
CA ARG A 33 -15.08 -1.59 5.15
C ARG A 33 -13.74 -1.78 4.46
N GLY A 34 -13.39 -3.02 4.15
CA GLY A 34 -12.11 -3.38 3.55
C GLY A 34 -11.89 -2.72 2.19
N GLN A 35 -12.95 -2.42 1.44
CA GLN A 35 -12.86 -1.69 0.18
C GLN A 35 -12.25 -0.27 0.32
N PRO A 36 -12.80 0.69 1.11
CA PRO A 36 -12.19 2.01 1.26
C PRO A 36 -10.80 1.97 1.89
N LEU A 37 -10.54 1.07 2.85
CA LEU A 37 -9.21 0.89 3.44
C LEU A 37 -8.18 0.38 2.43
N GLY A 38 -8.57 -0.60 1.60
CA GLY A 38 -7.73 -1.15 0.54
C GLY A 38 -7.36 -0.11 -0.50
N VAL A 39 -8.31 0.75 -0.90
CA VAL A 39 -8.04 1.86 -1.84
C VAL A 39 -7.02 2.84 -1.25
N VAL A 40 -7.15 3.23 0.02
CA VAL A 40 -6.20 4.16 0.67
C VAL A 40 -4.81 3.54 0.76
N LEU A 41 -4.70 2.25 1.12
CA LEU A 41 -3.42 1.54 1.18
C LEU A 41 -2.75 1.44 -0.20
N VAL A 42 -3.50 1.16 -1.25
CA VAL A 42 -2.99 1.13 -2.63
C VAL A 42 -2.49 2.52 -3.04
N VAL A 43 -3.26 3.58 -2.77
CA VAL A 43 -2.86 4.96 -3.09
C VAL A 43 -1.58 5.35 -2.35
N LEU A 44 -1.50 5.08 -1.04
CA LEU A 44 -0.29 5.35 -0.25
C LEU A 44 0.92 4.58 -0.80
N GLY A 45 0.76 3.29 -1.11
CA GLY A 45 1.82 2.47 -1.68
C GLY A 45 2.29 2.98 -3.05
N VAL A 46 1.37 3.44 -3.90
CA VAL A 46 1.70 4.03 -5.21
C VAL A 46 2.43 5.36 -5.05
N VAL A 47 1.98 6.23 -4.14
CA VAL A 47 2.63 7.53 -3.86
C VAL A 47 4.06 7.31 -3.39
N ASP A 48 4.28 6.36 -2.47
CA ASP A 48 5.61 6.05 -1.94
C ASP A 48 6.53 5.50 -3.06
N LEU A 49 6.00 4.63 -3.93
CA LEU A 49 6.73 4.10 -5.08
C LEU A 49 7.10 5.21 -6.09
N VAL A 50 6.16 6.13 -6.37
CA VAL A 50 6.38 7.28 -7.24
C VAL A 50 7.41 8.24 -6.64
N GLU A 51 7.39 8.50 -5.34
CA GLU A 51 8.38 9.36 -4.68
C GLU A 51 9.79 8.74 -4.76
N VAL A 52 9.91 7.43 -4.56
CA VAL A 52 11.19 6.70 -4.72
C VAL A 52 11.70 6.80 -6.15
N ILE A 53 10.83 6.64 -7.16
CA ILE A 53 11.20 6.77 -8.58
C ILE A 53 11.58 8.22 -8.91
N ALA A 54 10.81 9.19 -8.41
CA ALA A 54 11.05 10.62 -8.65
C ALA A 54 12.35 11.10 -8.01
N ARG A 55 12.71 10.62 -6.82
CA ARG A 55 14.01 10.91 -6.17
C ARG A 55 15.20 10.23 -6.84
N ARG A 56 14.97 9.19 -7.65
CA ARG A 56 16.02 8.46 -8.38
C ARG A 56 16.37 9.07 -9.74
N ARG A 57 15.56 10.00 -10.24
CA ARG A 57 15.76 10.69 -11.52
C ARG A 57 16.41 12.05 -11.30
#